data_AF-A0A521HP28-F1
#
_entry.id   AF-A0A521HP28-F1
#
_cell.length_a   1.000
_cell.length_b   1.000
_cell.length_c   1.000
_cell.angle_alpha   90.00
_cell.angle_beta   90.00
_cell.angle_gamma   90.00
#
_symmetry.space_group_name_H-M   'P 1'
#
loop_
_entity.id
_entity.type
_entity.pdbx_description
1 polymer ?
#
loop_
_entity_poly.entity_id
_entity_poly.type
_entity_poly.pdbx_seq_one_letter_code
_entity_poly.pdbx_strand_id
1 'polypeptide(L)'
;MDDIWTYVGKNDLPYNVIYDRMLWLGMSPYEMRINEPYGPEARRGLDKFHPLEPETWSKIVERVGGVNFGKISGLTELFARGNRIIRPESFKTWKEYAFFLLSTYPPEARDHYLRRINVLIKWWQDNRPEELAAAGVPEGDIYDEHSNPKKETWRTVCRVLLENDFFCTKLCFGVNKREKEKFDALKAKYRDL
;
A
#
# COMPACT_ATOMS: atom_id res chain seq x y z
N MET A 1 8.55 -29.88 13.92
CA MET A 1 10.00 -29.90 13.60
C MET A 1 10.16 -28.97 12.41
N ASP A 2 10.18 -27.65 12.64
CA ASP A 2 9.55 -26.72 11.69
C ASP A 2 10.45 -25.60 11.17
N ASP A 3 11.73 -25.88 10.93
CA ASP A 3 12.56 -24.95 10.15
C ASP A 3 13.57 -25.70 9.28
N ILE A 4 13.56 -25.38 7.98
CA ILE A 4 14.46 -25.95 6.96
C ILE A 4 15.92 -25.67 7.32
N TRP A 5 16.20 -24.55 7.98
CA TRP A 5 17.54 -24.17 8.45
C TRP A 5 18.07 -25.10 9.54
N THR A 6 17.21 -25.57 10.44
CA THR A 6 17.59 -26.54 11.48
C THR A 6 17.95 -27.89 10.86
N TYR A 7 17.25 -28.29 9.80
CA TYR A 7 17.55 -29.52 9.07
C TYR A 7 18.87 -29.42 8.29
N VAL A 8 19.10 -28.30 7.58
CA VAL A 8 20.34 -28.04 6.85
C VAL A 8 21.56 -28.05 7.78
N GLY A 9 21.49 -27.35 8.91
CA GLY A 9 22.60 -27.29 9.87
C GLY A 9 22.88 -28.62 10.59
N LYS A 10 21.87 -29.46 10.81
CA LYS A 10 22.05 -30.79 11.43
C LYS A 10 22.63 -31.84 10.48
N ASN A 11 22.38 -31.70 9.18
CA ASN A 11 22.78 -32.68 8.17
C ASN A 11 23.94 -32.18 7.29
N ASP A 12 24.54 -31.05 7.63
CA ASP A 12 25.67 -30.43 6.93
C ASP A 12 25.43 -30.34 5.40
N LEU A 13 24.22 -29.90 5.03
CA LEU A 13 23.82 -29.85 3.63
C LEU A 13 24.35 -28.59 2.94
N PRO A 14 24.74 -28.66 1.67
CA PRO A 14 25.15 -27.46 0.93
C PRO A 14 23.98 -26.50 0.76
N TYR A 15 24.22 -25.21 0.99
CA TYR A 15 23.26 -24.14 0.81
C TYR A 15 23.91 -22.91 0.15
N ASN A 16 23.10 -21.91 -0.20
CA ASN A 16 23.61 -20.71 -0.87
C ASN A 16 24.26 -19.75 0.13
N VAL A 17 25.50 -19.33 -0.15
CA VAL A 17 26.28 -18.37 0.65
C VAL A 17 25.60 -17.02 0.90
N ILE A 18 24.59 -16.66 0.10
CA ILE A 18 23.80 -15.45 0.35
C ILE A 18 23.11 -15.49 1.71
N TYR A 19 22.76 -16.68 2.21
CA TYR A 19 22.11 -16.85 3.51
C TYR A 19 23.07 -16.54 4.68
N ASP A 20 24.37 -16.79 4.52
CA ASP A 20 25.38 -16.36 5.49
C ASP A 20 25.45 -14.83 5.56
N ARG A 21 25.40 -14.17 4.41
CA ARG A 21 25.35 -12.70 4.35
C ARG A 21 24.07 -12.16 4.99
N MET A 22 22.94 -12.84 4.81
CA MET A 22 21.68 -12.47 5.47
C MET A 22 21.78 -12.58 6.99
N LEU A 23 22.44 -13.64 7.49
CA LEU A 23 22.69 -13.82 8.92
C LEU A 23 23.63 -12.74 9.48
N TRP A 24 24.70 -12.38 8.76
CA TRP A 24 25.61 -11.30 9.15
C TRP A 24 24.94 -9.93 9.20
N LEU A 25 23.90 -9.70 8.39
CA LEU A 25 23.06 -8.51 8.45
C LEU A 25 22.01 -8.56 9.58
N GLY A 26 22.01 -9.61 10.40
CA GLY A 26 21.14 -9.76 11.57
C GLY A 26 19.71 -10.19 11.24
N MET A 27 19.43 -10.72 10.04
CA MET A 27 18.09 -11.23 9.72
C MET A 27 17.77 -12.48 10.53
N SER A 28 16.50 -12.59 10.95
CA SER A 28 16.01 -13.84 11.54
C SER A 28 15.84 -14.92 10.46
N PRO A 29 15.98 -16.22 10.78
CA PRO A 29 15.77 -17.31 9.82
C PRO A 29 14.40 -17.26 9.10
N TYR A 30 13.37 -16.72 9.76
CA TYR A 30 12.03 -16.52 9.18
C TYR A 30 11.99 -15.48 8.06
N GLU A 31 12.92 -14.51 8.08
CA GLU A 31 13.03 -13.42 7.09
C GLU A 31 13.98 -13.74 5.93
N MET A 32 14.74 -14.84 6.03
CA MET A 32 15.70 -15.31 5.02
C MET A 32 14.99 -15.96 3.83
N ARG A 33 14.19 -15.18 3.10
CA ARG A 33 13.54 -15.60 1.85
C ARG A 33 14.03 -14.74 0.70
N ILE A 34 14.54 -15.41 -0.33
CA ILE A 34 14.93 -14.77 -1.59
C ILE A 34 13.67 -14.71 -2.45
N ASN A 35 13.22 -13.50 -2.77
CA ASN A 35 12.10 -13.26 -3.68
C ASN A 35 12.60 -12.53 -4.92
N GLU A 36 11.90 -12.72 -6.05
CA GLU A 36 12.14 -11.94 -7.26
C GLU A 36 11.93 -10.44 -7.00
N PRO A 37 12.76 -9.53 -7.57
CA PRO A 37 12.73 -8.10 -7.22
C PRO A 37 11.51 -7.35 -7.77
N TYR A 38 10.69 -7.96 -8.62
CA TYR A 38 9.60 -7.30 -9.36
C TYR A 38 8.21 -7.57 -8.79
N GLY A 39 8.07 -8.49 -7.83
CA GLY A 39 6.78 -8.83 -7.22
C GLY A 39 6.24 -7.72 -6.28
N PRO A 40 4.92 -7.65 -6.06
CA PRO A 40 4.34 -6.73 -5.07
C PRO A 40 4.86 -6.96 -3.64
N GLU A 41 5.20 -8.22 -3.30
CA GLU A 41 5.87 -8.62 -2.06
C GLU A 41 7.35 -8.16 -2.01
N ALA A 42 7.99 -7.97 -3.17
CA ALA A 42 9.42 -7.66 -3.30
C ALA A 42 9.76 -6.24 -2.86
N ARG A 43 8.80 -5.31 -2.92
CA ARG A 43 8.93 -3.95 -2.38
C ARG A 43 9.33 -3.92 -0.90
N ARG A 44 8.99 -4.96 -0.13
CA ARG A 44 9.40 -5.07 1.28
C ARG A 44 10.88 -5.40 1.47
N GLY A 45 11.53 -6.03 0.49
CA GLY A 45 12.92 -6.50 0.57
C GLY A 45 13.88 -5.88 -0.44
N LEU A 46 13.43 -4.87 -1.19
CA LEU A 46 14.25 -4.14 -2.18
C LEU A 46 15.46 -3.45 -1.54
N ASP A 47 15.32 -3.02 -0.29
CA ASP A 47 16.39 -2.50 0.57
C ASP A 47 17.49 -3.52 0.87
N LYS A 48 17.16 -4.83 0.87
CA LYS A 48 18.09 -5.92 1.18
C LYS A 48 19.09 -6.21 0.04
N PHE A 49 18.73 -5.91 -1.20
CA PHE A 49 19.62 -6.13 -2.35
C PHE A 49 20.87 -5.26 -2.29
N HIS A 50 20.76 -4.06 -1.74
CA HIS A 50 21.85 -3.10 -1.68
C HIS A 50 23.05 -3.57 -0.81
N PRO A 51 22.85 -4.16 0.39
CA PRO A 51 23.94 -4.78 1.15
C PRO A 51 24.29 -6.21 0.70
N LEU A 52 23.34 -6.98 0.16
CA LEU A 52 23.58 -8.40 -0.19
C LEU A 52 24.24 -8.62 -1.56
N GLU A 53 23.78 -7.87 -2.56
CA GLU A 53 24.18 -8.01 -3.97
C GLU A 53 24.25 -6.64 -4.68
N PRO A 54 25.31 -5.85 -4.43
CA PRO A 54 25.45 -4.50 -4.99
C PRO A 54 25.43 -4.44 -6.53
N GLU A 55 25.98 -5.46 -7.20
CA GLU A 55 25.97 -5.52 -8.66
C GLU A 55 24.57 -5.75 -9.23
N THR A 56 23.78 -6.62 -8.59
CA THR A 56 22.38 -6.86 -8.96
C THR A 56 21.55 -5.61 -8.71
N TRP A 57 21.82 -4.89 -7.61
CA TRP A 57 21.19 -3.61 -7.32
C TRP A 57 21.42 -2.56 -8.42
N SER A 58 22.66 -2.40 -8.90
CA SER A 58 22.98 -1.47 -9.99
C SER A 58 22.17 -1.76 -11.25
N LYS A 59 22.04 -3.03 -11.62
CA LYS A 59 21.20 -3.47 -12.76
C LYS A 59 19.71 -3.17 -12.55
N ILE A 60 19.21 -3.29 -11.32
CA ILE A 60 17.81 -2.98 -10.97
C ILE A 60 17.57 -1.47 -11.07
N VAL A 61 18.48 -0.63 -10.55
CA VAL A 61 18.39 0.84 -10.60
C VAL A 61 18.41 1.35 -12.04
N GLU A 62 19.26 0.78 -12.89
CA GLU A 62 19.41 1.16 -14.29
C GLU A 62 18.17 0.78 -15.13
N ARG A 63 17.51 -0.34 -14.78
CA ARG A 63 16.38 -0.89 -15.54
C ARG A 63 15.02 -0.35 -15.09
N VAL A 64 14.86 0.02 -13.82
CA VAL A 64 13.58 0.46 -13.24
C VAL A 64 13.73 1.87 -12.70
N GLY A 65 13.24 2.85 -13.48
CA GLY A 65 13.13 4.24 -13.03
C GLY A 65 12.36 4.34 -11.72
N GLY A 66 12.92 5.01 -10.72
CA GLY A 66 12.28 5.23 -9.42
C GLY A 66 12.61 4.19 -8.34
N VAL A 67 13.51 3.23 -8.55
CA VAL A 67 13.94 2.27 -7.50
C VAL A 67 14.64 2.96 -6.33
N ASN A 68 15.49 3.96 -6.59
CA ASN A 68 16.11 4.77 -5.53
C ASN A 68 15.06 5.56 -4.73
N PHE A 69 14.03 6.06 -5.40
CA PHE A 69 12.90 6.72 -4.75
C PHE A 69 12.03 5.72 -3.98
N GLY A 70 11.83 4.50 -4.49
CA GLY A 70 11.19 3.40 -3.77
C GLY A 70 11.97 2.91 -2.54
N LYS A 71 13.31 3.00 -2.55
CA LYS A 71 14.16 2.72 -1.38
C LYS A 71 14.01 3.78 -0.30
N ILE A 72 14.12 5.06 -0.68
CA ILE A 72 14.11 6.20 0.26
C ILE A 72 12.70 6.50 0.73
N SER A 73 11.72 6.50 -0.17
CA SER A 73 10.34 6.88 0.10
C SER A 73 9.39 5.67 0.30
N GLY A 74 9.72 4.48 -0.19
CA GLY A 74 8.91 3.28 0.09
C GLY A 74 8.97 2.82 1.56
N LEU A 75 9.82 3.44 2.38
CA LEU A 75 9.88 3.27 3.84
C LEU A 75 9.19 4.41 4.60
N THR A 76 8.76 5.49 3.94
CA THR A 76 8.18 6.66 4.60
C THR A 76 6.66 6.63 4.63
N GLU A 77 6.10 7.40 5.55
CA GLU A 77 4.67 7.61 5.77
C GLU A 77 3.94 8.11 4.51
N LEU A 78 4.67 8.80 3.63
CA LEU A 78 4.19 9.31 2.33
C LEU A 78 3.62 8.19 1.43
N PHE A 79 4.11 6.95 1.58
CA PHE A 79 3.63 5.78 0.84
C PHE A 79 2.83 4.79 1.71
N ALA A 80 2.40 5.22 2.91
CA ALA A 80 1.50 4.46 3.79
C ALA A 80 1.94 3.01 4.10
N ARG A 81 3.25 2.76 4.19
CA ARG A 81 3.81 1.46 4.62
C ARG A 81 3.42 1.20 6.08
N GLY A 82 2.81 0.06 6.35
CA GLY A 82 2.44 -0.39 7.70
C GLY A 82 1.16 0.21 8.29
N ASN A 83 0.19 0.66 7.47
CA ASN A 83 -1.04 1.34 7.95
C ASN A 83 -0.77 2.65 8.70
N ARG A 84 0.41 3.25 8.57
CA ARG A 84 0.80 4.49 9.27
C ARG A 84 0.53 5.72 8.43
N ILE A 85 -0.75 6.00 8.19
CA ILE A 85 -1.18 7.30 7.69
C ILE A 85 -1.38 8.20 8.90
N ILE A 86 -0.75 9.38 8.87
CA ILE A 86 -0.89 10.42 9.89
C ILE A 86 -1.69 11.57 9.27
N ARG A 87 -2.76 11.98 9.95
CA ARG A 87 -3.50 13.17 9.58
C ARG A 87 -2.70 14.39 10.05
N PRO A 88 -2.46 15.40 9.20
CA PRO A 88 -1.81 16.62 9.64
C PRO A 88 -2.61 17.29 10.77
N GLU A 89 -1.91 17.82 11.77
CA GLU A 89 -2.53 18.44 12.96
C GLU A 89 -3.44 19.63 12.61
N SER A 90 -3.20 20.27 11.47
CA SER A 90 -4.02 21.36 10.95
C SER A 90 -5.47 20.94 10.61
N PHE A 91 -5.73 19.64 10.43
CA PHE A 91 -7.07 19.11 10.15
C PHE A 91 -7.67 18.45 11.38
N LYS A 92 -8.90 18.84 11.73
CA LYS A 92 -9.60 18.29 12.91
C LYS A 92 -10.20 16.92 12.64
N THR A 93 -10.60 16.65 11.40
CA THR A 93 -11.21 15.39 10.96
C THR A 93 -10.50 14.81 9.74
N TRP A 94 -10.53 13.48 9.60
CA TRP A 94 -10.10 12.80 8.37
C TRP A 94 -11.01 13.15 7.21
N LYS A 95 -12.29 13.40 7.45
CA LYS A 95 -13.21 13.93 6.43
C LYS A 95 -12.74 15.25 5.84
N GLU A 96 -12.40 16.25 6.67
CA GLU A 96 -11.84 17.53 6.21
C GLU A 96 -10.56 17.31 5.39
N TYR A 97 -9.68 16.45 5.88
CA TYR A 97 -8.45 16.11 5.17
C TYR A 97 -8.72 15.44 3.82
N ALA A 98 -9.71 14.54 3.72
CA ALA A 98 -10.11 13.91 2.47
C ALA A 98 -10.61 14.94 1.45
N PHE A 99 -11.45 15.90 1.88
CA PHE A 99 -11.92 16.98 1.00
C PHE A 99 -10.82 17.93 0.57
N PHE A 100 -9.86 18.21 1.45
CA PHE A 100 -8.65 18.94 1.09
C PHE A 100 -7.83 18.19 0.05
N LEU A 101 -7.58 16.90 0.24
CA LEU A 101 -6.88 16.07 -0.75
C LEU A 101 -7.64 16.10 -2.08
N LEU A 102 -8.96 15.91 -2.08
CA LEU A 102 -9.76 15.99 -3.30
C LEU A 102 -9.67 17.35 -4.00
N SER A 103 -9.47 18.46 -3.28
CA SER A 103 -9.35 19.78 -3.90
C SER A 103 -8.04 19.98 -4.66
N THR A 104 -6.99 19.20 -4.35
CA THR A 104 -5.71 19.24 -5.06
C THR A 104 -5.68 18.40 -6.33
N TYR A 105 -6.65 17.51 -6.53
CA TYR A 105 -6.72 16.64 -7.71
C TYR A 105 -7.25 17.37 -8.96
N PRO A 106 -6.79 16.96 -10.16
CA PRO A 106 -7.42 17.37 -11.42
C PRO A 106 -8.92 17.04 -11.44
N PRO A 107 -9.76 17.85 -12.11
CA PRO A 107 -11.21 17.70 -12.08
C PRO A 107 -11.70 16.29 -12.40
N GLU A 108 -11.13 15.61 -13.41
CA GLU A 108 -11.59 14.30 -13.83
C GLU A 108 -11.29 13.19 -12.81
N ALA A 109 -10.10 13.25 -12.20
CA ALA A 109 -9.72 12.32 -11.14
C ALA A 109 -10.54 12.57 -9.87
N ARG A 110 -10.74 13.85 -9.52
CA ARG A 110 -11.58 14.26 -8.38
C ARG A 110 -13.01 13.75 -8.53
N ASP A 111 -13.63 13.94 -9.70
CA ASP A 111 -15.01 13.51 -9.97
C ASP A 111 -15.13 11.98 -9.94
N HIS A 112 -14.09 11.26 -10.40
CA HIS A 112 -14.02 9.81 -10.24
C HIS A 112 -14.07 9.41 -8.76
N TYR A 113 -13.20 9.98 -7.92
CA TYR A 113 -13.16 9.64 -6.49
C TYR A 113 -14.43 10.03 -5.76
N LEU A 114 -14.99 11.22 -6.02
CA LEU A 114 -16.26 11.67 -5.44
C LEU A 114 -17.41 10.70 -5.73
N ARG A 115 -17.50 10.21 -6.98
CA ARG A 115 -18.50 9.20 -7.35
C ARG A 115 -18.33 7.90 -6.54
N ARG A 116 -17.10 7.48 -6.25
CA ARG A 116 -16.82 6.28 -5.43
C ARG A 116 -17.14 6.52 -3.95
N ILE A 117 -16.79 7.68 -3.43
CA ILE A 117 -17.14 8.10 -2.06
C ILE A 117 -18.67 8.17 -1.89
N ASN A 118 -19.41 8.63 -2.89
CA ASN A 118 -20.88 8.63 -2.84
C ASN A 118 -21.45 7.21 -2.76
N VAL A 119 -20.86 6.23 -3.47
CA VAL A 119 -21.26 4.82 -3.35
C VAL A 119 -20.97 4.28 -1.95
N LEU A 120 -19.83 4.65 -1.35
CA LEU A 120 -19.49 4.30 0.03
C LEU A 120 -20.53 4.87 1.02
N ILE A 121 -20.89 6.15 0.88
CA ILE A 121 -21.89 6.80 1.74
C ILE A 121 -23.25 6.14 1.58
N LYS A 122 -23.66 5.83 0.35
CA LYS A 122 -24.91 5.10 0.09
C LYS A 122 -24.90 3.72 0.73
N TRP A 123 -23.79 2.99 0.63
CA TRP A 123 -23.65 1.70 1.29
C TRP A 123 -23.84 1.81 2.81
N TRP A 124 -23.29 2.86 3.45
CA TRP A 124 -23.53 3.14 4.88
C TRP A 124 -25.00 3.43 5.18
N GLN A 125 -25.69 4.19 4.32
CA GLN A 125 -27.12 4.46 4.46
C GLN A 125 -27.94 3.17 4.40
N ASP A 126 -27.61 2.27 3.48
CA ASP A 126 -28.36 1.04 3.26
C ASP A 126 -28.07 -0.04 4.33
N ASN A 127 -26.84 -0.13 4.83
CA ASN A 127 -26.40 -1.23 5.70
C ASN A 127 -26.33 -0.86 7.19
N ARG A 128 -26.10 0.41 7.52
CA ARG A 128 -25.85 0.91 8.88
C ARG A 128 -26.45 2.32 9.11
N PRO A 129 -27.76 2.51 8.88
CA PRO A 129 -28.39 3.82 8.98
C PRO A 129 -28.32 4.44 10.38
N GLU A 130 -28.44 3.64 11.43
CA GLU A 130 -28.39 4.12 12.83
C GLU A 130 -27.00 4.62 13.22
N GLU A 131 -25.94 3.86 12.90
CA GLU A 131 -24.54 4.29 13.13
C GLU A 131 -24.24 5.59 12.35
N LEU A 132 -24.70 5.66 11.09
CA LEU A 132 -24.52 6.84 10.24
C LEU A 132 -25.26 8.05 10.80
N ALA A 133 -26.48 7.89 11.34
CA ALA A 133 -27.25 8.99 11.92
C ALA A 133 -26.64 9.51 13.23
N ALA A 134 -26.05 8.62 14.05
CA ALA A 134 -25.46 8.99 15.33
C ALA A 134 -24.13 9.75 15.19
N ALA A 135 -23.23 9.27 14.32
CA ALA A 135 -21.85 9.77 14.25
C ALA A 135 -21.34 10.03 12.83
N GLY A 136 -22.12 9.71 11.79
CA GLY A 136 -21.65 9.74 10.41
C GLY A 136 -20.73 8.57 10.07
N VAL A 137 -20.12 8.64 8.88
CA VAL A 137 -19.11 7.66 8.47
C VAL A 137 -17.91 7.76 9.43
N PRO A 138 -17.42 6.64 9.97
CA PRO A 138 -16.28 6.63 10.88
C PRO A 138 -15.05 7.40 10.40
N GLU A 139 -14.41 8.13 11.32
CA GLU A 139 -13.22 8.94 11.02
C GLU A 139 -11.93 8.11 10.95
N GLY A 140 -11.76 7.09 11.82
CA GLY A 140 -10.49 6.40 12.05
C GLY A 140 -10.53 4.87 11.91
N ASP A 141 -9.55 4.20 12.51
CA ASP A 141 -9.52 2.73 12.60
C ASP A 141 -10.59 2.26 13.58
N ILE A 142 -11.69 1.76 13.04
CA ILE A 142 -12.68 1.01 13.81
C ILE A 142 -12.48 -0.46 13.47
N TYR A 143 -12.46 -1.32 14.47
CA TYR A 143 -12.43 -2.75 14.27
C TYR A 143 -13.86 -3.31 14.35
N ASP A 144 -14.17 -4.30 13.52
CA ASP A 144 -15.39 -5.08 13.64
C ASP A 144 -15.33 -6.02 14.85
N GLU A 145 -16.42 -6.74 15.10
CA GLU A 145 -16.54 -7.72 16.20
C GLU A 145 -15.50 -8.85 16.11
N HIS A 146 -14.96 -9.10 14.92
CA HIS A 146 -13.92 -10.10 14.65
C HIS A 146 -12.51 -9.51 14.72
N SER A 147 -12.35 -8.28 15.23
CA SER A 147 -11.08 -7.55 15.29
C SER A 147 -10.45 -7.27 13.91
N ASN A 148 -11.23 -7.29 12.83
CA ASN A 148 -10.77 -6.82 11.52
C ASN A 148 -11.01 -5.32 11.41
N PRO A 149 -10.06 -4.54 10.88
CA PRO A 149 -10.29 -3.12 10.66
C PRO A 149 -11.41 -2.92 9.61
N LYS A 150 -12.46 -2.18 9.97
CA LYS A 150 -13.47 -1.67 9.04
C LYS A 150 -12.74 -0.85 7.97
N LYS A 151 -13.01 -1.17 6.71
CA LYS A 151 -12.34 -0.52 5.58
C LYS A 151 -13.11 0.71 5.11
N GLU A 152 -14.35 0.86 5.54
CA GLU A 152 -15.32 1.85 5.06
C GLU A 152 -15.25 3.18 5.84
N THR A 153 -14.04 3.68 6.13
CA THR A 153 -13.80 4.85 7.01
C THR A 153 -13.14 6.02 6.25
N TRP A 154 -13.26 7.25 6.78
CA TRP A 154 -12.62 8.43 6.18
C TRP A 154 -11.09 8.34 6.15
N ARG A 155 -10.48 7.70 7.15
CA ARG A 155 -9.05 7.37 7.12
C ARG A 155 -8.69 6.51 5.91
N THR A 156 -9.50 5.49 5.60
CA THR A 156 -9.25 4.64 4.43
C THR A 156 -9.48 5.39 3.12
N VAL A 157 -10.45 6.31 3.08
CA VAL A 157 -10.63 7.23 1.94
C VAL A 157 -9.37 8.08 1.73
N CYS A 158 -8.82 8.70 2.78
CA CYS A 158 -7.58 9.46 2.69
C CYS A 158 -6.42 8.59 2.20
N ARG A 159 -6.37 7.32 2.63
CA ARG A 159 -5.36 6.37 2.13
C ARG A 159 -5.43 6.16 0.64
N VAL A 160 -6.63 5.89 0.12
CA VAL A 160 -6.88 5.69 -1.31
C VAL A 160 -6.43 6.93 -2.10
N LEU A 161 -6.74 8.12 -1.57
CA LEU A 161 -6.34 9.39 -2.17
C LEU A 161 -4.83 9.66 -2.08
N LEU A 162 -4.14 9.28 -1.01
CA LEU A 162 -2.69 9.50 -0.91
C LEU A 162 -1.91 8.53 -1.81
N GLU A 163 -2.37 7.28 -1.89
CA GLU A 163 -1.72 6.25 -2.69
C GLU A 163 -2.09 6.32 -4.19
N ASN A 164 -2.93 7.27 -4.60
CA ASN A 164 -3.50 7.34 -5.95
C ASN A 164 -4.14 6.01 -6.39
N ASP A 165 -4.80 5.30 -5.47
CA ASP A 165 -5.49 4.04 -5.78
C ASP A 165 -6.76 4.33 -6.58
N PHE A 166 -6.62 4.51 -7.89
CA PHE A 166 -7.72 4.83 -8.81
C PHE A 166 -8.87 3.84 -8.73
N PHE A 167 -8.59 2.57 -8.42
CA PHE A 167 -9.65 1.56 -8.35
C PHE A 167 -10.32 1.49 -6.98
N CYS A 168 -9.85 2.25 -5.99
CA CYS A 168 -10.35 2.23 -4.61
C CYS A 168 -10.36 0.80 -4.02
N THR A 169 -9.37 -0.02 -4.34
CA THR A 169 -9.29 -1.43 -3.89
C THR A 169 -9.30 -1.55 -2.36
N LYS A 170 -8.72 -0.58 -1.66
CA LYS A 170 -8.70 -0.55 -0.19
C LYS A 170 -10.06 -0.26 0.44
N LEU A 171 -10.98 0.33 -0.32
CA LEU A 171 -12.38 0.52 0.06
C LEU A 171 -13.25 -0.66 -0.43
N CYS A 172 -12.65 -1.83 -0.67
CA CYS A 172 -13.32 -3.07 -1.12
C CYS A 172 -14.00 -2.98 -2.48
N PHE A 173 -13.66 -2.00 -3.32
CA PHE A 173 -14.24 -1.98 -4.65
C PHE A 173 -13.53 -2.93 -5.62
N GLY A 174 -14.33 -3.60 -6.45
CA GLY A 174 -13.83 -4.38 -7.58
C GLY A 174 -13.39 -3.51 -8.76
N VAL A 175 -12.43 -4.04 -9.52
CA VAL A 175 -12.04 -3.50 -10.83
C VAL A 175 -13.02 -3.99 -11.88
N ASN A 176 -13.61 -3.09 -12.66
CA ASN A 176 -14.47 -3.44 -13.79
C ASN A 176 -13.88 -2.93 -15.11
N LYS A 177 -14.32 -3.50 -16.23
CA LYS A 177 -13.78 -3.20 -17.58
C LYS A 177 -13.88 -1.71 -17.93
N ARG A 178 -15.02 -1.08 -17.62
CA ARG A 178 -15.26 0.35 -17.93
C ARG A 178 -14.34 1.29 -17.14
N GLU A 179 -14.10 1.00 -15.87
CA GLU A 179 -13.19 1.82 -15.05
C GLU A 179 -11.74 1.60 -15.47
N LYS A 180 -11.36 0.40 -15.94
CA LYS A 180 -10.06 0.16 -16.54
C LYS A 180 -9.85 1.00 -17.82
N GLU A 181 -10.83 1.01 -18.72
CA GLU A 181 -10.79 1.84 -19.94
C GLU A 181 -10.63 3.33 -19.61
N LYS A 182 -11.32 3.84 -18.57
CA LYS A 182 -11.15 5.23 -18.09
C LYS A 182 -9.76 5.49 -17.53
N PHE A 183 -9.22 4.56 -16.76
CA PHE A 183 -7.87 4.66 -16.23
C PHE A 183 -6.83 4.73 -17.35
N ASP A 184 -6.96 3.85 -18.36
CA ASP A 184 -6.05 3.82 -19.50
C ASP A 184 -6.14 5.13 -20.32
N ALA A 185 -7.34 5.68 -20.50
CA ALA A 185 -7.55 6.98 -21.15
C ALA A 185 -6.93 8.15 -20.36
N LEU A 186 -7.10 8.17 -19.04
CA LEU A 186 -6.46 9.15 -18.15
C LEU A 186 -4.94 9.04 -18.23
N LYS A 187 -4.39 7.82 -18.16
CA LYS A 187 -2.96 7.57 -18.27
C LYS A 187 -2.39 8.02 -19.61
N ALA A 188 -3.13 7.83 -20.70
CA ALA A 188 -2.74 8.33 -22.02
C ALA A 188 -2.75 9.88 -22.08
N LYS A 189 -3.76 10.52 -21.49
CA LYS A 189 -3.90 11.99 -21.46
C LYS A 189 -2.75 12.66 -20.69
N TYR A 190 -2.33 12.06 -19.59
CA TYR A 190 -1.28 12.58 -18.70
C TYR A 190 0.09 11.93 -18.95
N ARG A 191 0.30 11.32 -20.13
CA ARG A 191 1.54 10.58 -20.44
C ARG A 191 2.77 11.49 -20.60
N ASP A 192 2.54 12.71 -21.09
CA ASP A 192 3.57 13.66 -21.51
C ASP A 192 3.72 14.87 -20.56
N LEU A 193 3.12 14.77 -19.36
CA LEU A 193 3.32 15.68 -18.23
C LEU A 193 4.37 15.10 -17.28
#